data_AF-A0A8S9I6T5-F1
#
_entry.id   AF-A0A8S9I6T5-F1
#
_cell.length_a   1.000
_cell.length_b   1.000
_cell.length_c   1.000
_cell.angle_alpha   90.00
_cell.angle_beta   90.00
_cell.angle_gamma   90.00
#
_symmetry.space_group_name_H-M   'P 1'
#
loop_
_entity.id
_entity.type
_entity.pdbx_description
1 polymer ?
#
loop_
_entity_poly.entity_id
_entity_poly.type
_entity_poly.pdbx_seq_one_letter_code
_entity_poly.pdbx_strand_id
1 'polypeptide(L)'
;MNESAGGFSVVYSIDCVMRLFFVFSVASVLIAKFDLQLCLKFIDTEQFQRLRELKQLGVTNMVYPGAVHSRFEHSLGVYWLAGETAQKLKNFQGMELDIDKHDLQTVRLAGLLHDIGHGPFSHMFEREFLPKVMSGCEWSHELMSVKMIDHIVDTHNIDIDAQMLKRVKDMILASTEFSQLKSNAEKRFLYDIVANGRNGIDVDKFDYLVRDSRACGLGCNFQFQRLTETMRVMDNEICYRAKEYRNVHKLFATRADLYRTVYTHPKVKAIELMIVDAMVKANDYLGISTNIDDPAEYWKLCLKFIDTEQFQRLRELKQLGVTNMVYPGAVHSRFEHSLGVYWLAGETAQKLKNFQGMELDIDKHDLQTVRLAGLLHDIGHGPFSHMFEREFLPKVMSGSEWSHESMSVKMIDHIVDTHNIDIDAQMLKRVKDMILASTEFSQLKSNAEKRFLYDIVANGRNGIDVDKFDYLVRDSRACGLGCNFQFQRLTETMRVMDNEICYRAKEYRNVHKLFATRADLYRTVYTHPKVKAIELMIVDAMVKANDYLGISTNIDDPAEYWKLDDTILKTIEIAPDQELAEAKDLILRVRRRQLYQFCNEYAVPKEKIEHFKAVTAQDIVCSQKHTSLTGS
;
A
#
# COMPACT_ATOMS: atom_id res chain seq x y z
N MET A 1 40.46 -25.96 -32.67
CA MET A 1 40.24 -24.84 -33.61
C MET A 1 38.76 -24.85 -33.93
N ASN A 2 37.96 -24.28 -33.03
CA ASN A 2 37.40 -22.92 -33.07
C ASN A 2 36.28 -22.85 -34.13
N GLU A 3 35.06 -22.38 -33.87
CA GLU A 3 34.49 -21.69 -32.70
C GLU A 3 32.95 -21.83 -32.74
N SER A 4 32.41 -22.08 -31.54
CA SER A 4 31.06 -21.75 -31.02
C SER A 4 30.15 -20.80 -31.81
N ALA A 5 28.98 -21.31 -32.24
CA ALA A 5 27.77 -20.51 -32.39
C ALA A 5 26.96 -20.57 -31.07
N GLY A 6 27.12 -19.56 -30.23
CA GLY A 6 26.41 -19.43 -28.95
C GLY A 6 24.93 -19.08 -29.14
N GLY A 7 24.08 -19.80 -28.42
CA GLY A 7 22.66 -19.50 -28.29
C GLY A 7 22.44 -18.17 -27.56
N PHE A 8 21.53 -17.34 -28.07
CA PHE A 8 21.03 -16.18 -27.36
C PHE A 8 20.03 -16.63 -26.29
N SER A 9 20.47 -16.68 -25.02
CA SER A 9 19.56 -16.62 -23.88
C SER A 9 19.04 -15.20 -23.75
N VAL A 10 17.73 -15.00 -23.95
CA VAL A 10 17.09 -13.72 -23.60
C VAL A 10 16.91 -13.71 -22.08
N VAL A 11 17.93 -13.19 -21.40
CA VAL A 11 17.81 -12.75 -20.00
C VAL A 11 17.16 -11.37 -20.05
N TYR A 12 15.95 -11.25 -19.51
CA TYR A 12 15.30 -9.96 -19.34
C TYR A 12 16.06 -9.16 -18.26
N SER A 13 16.97 -8.29 -18.69
CA SER A 13 17.51 -7.21 -17.85
C SER A 13 16.45 -6.10 -17.71
N ILE A 14 16.30 -5.61 -16.48
CA ILE A 14 15.52 -4.44 -16.05
C ILE A 14 15.81 -3.17 -16.88
N ASP A 15 16.89 -3.13 -17.65
CA ASP A 15 17.22 -2.05 -18.59
C ASP A 15 16.17 -1.82 -19.70
N CYS A 16 15.39 -2.85 -20.08
CA CYS A 16 14.44 -2.71 -21.18
C CYS A 16 13.11 -2.06 -20.75
N VAL A 17 12.72 -2.20 -19.48
CA VAL A 17 11.45 -1.65 -18.95
C VAL A 17 11.54 -0.12 -18.74
N MET A 18 12.74 0.41 -18.52
CA MET A 18 12.97 1.86 -18.43
C MET A 18 12.94 2.59 -19.79
N ARG A 19 12.87 1.86 -20.92
CA ARG A 19 12.79 2.45 -22.27
C ARG A 19 11.36 2.70 -22.76
N LEU A 20 10.32 2.15 -22.11
CA LEU A 20 8.96 2.14 -22.66
C LEU A 20 7.95 3.10 -22.02
N PHE A 21 8.32 3.86 -20.96
CA PHE A 21 7.37 4.75 -20.26
C PHE A 21 7.61 6.26 -20.39
N PHE A 22 8.56 6.72 -21.21
CA PHE A 22 8.86 8.14 -21.37
C PHE A 22 8.55 8.67 -22.78
N VAL A 23 7.25 8.78 -23.08
CA VAL A 23 6.77 9.42 -24.31
C VAL A 23 6.39 10.88 -24.00
N PHE A 24 7.35 11.76 -24.32
CA PHE A 24 7.26 13.20 -24.66
C PHE A 24 8.17 14.15 -23.86
N SER A 25 9.32 14.41 -24.51
CA SER A 25 10.29 15.51 -24.35
C SER A 25 11.44 15.31 -23.34
N VAL A 26 12.66 15.48 -23.89
CA VAL A 26 13.96 15.77 -23.25
C VAL A 26 14.91 14.60 -22.94
N ALA A 27 14.52 13.32 -23.00
CA ALA A 27 15.41 12.23 -22.57
C ALA A 27 16.60 11.87 -23.52
N SER A 28 16.59 12.25 -24.79
CA SER A 28 17.62 11.79 -25.76
C SER A 28 19.02 12.39 -25.57
N VAL A 29 19.18 13.36 -24.67
CA VAL A 29 20.46 14.05 -24.39
C VAL A 29 20.97 13.78 -22.96
N LEU A 30 20.18 13.11 -22.13
CA LEU A 30 20.35 13.04 -20.67
C LEU A 30 21.08 11.80 -20.14
N ILE A 31 21.66 10.94 -20.99
CA ILE A 31 22.26 9.66 -20.54
C ILE A 31 23.80 9.62 -20.68
N ALA A 32 24.44 10.62 -21.31
CA ALA A 32 25.83 10.44 -21.76
C ALA A 32 26.96 10.87 -20.80
N LYS A 33 26.73 11.50 -19.63
CA LYS A 33 27.84 11.95 -18.74
C LYS A 33 27.46 12.07 -17.25
N PHE A 34 27.10 10.97 -16.58
CA PHE A 34 26.80 10.99 -15.15
C PHE A 34 27.64 9.99 -14.37
N ASP A 35 28.20 10.45 -13.24
CA ASP A 35 28.77 9.59 -12.22
C ASP A 35 27.60 9.06 -11.36
N LEU A 36 26.85 8.12 -11.95
CA LEU A 36 25.56 7.62 -11.46
C LEU A 36 25.68 6.75 -10.20
N GLN A 37 26.86 6.22 -9.91
CA GLN A 37 26.99 5.04 -9.06
C GLN A 37 26.60 5.30 -7.59
N LEU A 38 26.93 6.47 -7.04
CA LEU A 38 26.53 6.83 -5.66
C LEU A 38 25.05 7.25 -5.57
N CYS A 39 24.55 8.00 -6.56
CA CYS A 39 23.17 8.50 -6.54
C CYS A 39 22.15 7.36 -6.70
N LEU A 40 22.45 6.37 -7.53
CA LEU A 40 21.60 5.18 -7.70
C LEU A 40 21.44 4.41 -6.40
N LYS A 41 22.50 4.29 -5.58
CA LYS A 41 22.42 3.64 -4.26
C LYS A 41 21.37 4.29 -3.35
N PHE A 42 21.21 5.61 -3.41
CA PHE A 42 20.14 6.30 -2.68
C PHE A 42 18.78 6.15 -3.36
N ILE A 43 18.73 6.27 -4.69
CA ILE A 43 17.47 6.17 -5.45
C ILE A 43 16.81 4.81 -5.24
N ASP A 44 17.59 3.74 -5.24
CA ASP A 44 17.09 2.35 -5.18
C ASP A 44 16.61 1.95 -3.77
N THR A 45 16.76 2.82 -2.77
CA THR A 45 16.29 2.56 -1.40
C THR A 45 14.79 2.74 -1.26
N GLU A 46 14.16 1.96 -0.38
CA GLU A 46 12.71 2.04 -0.09
C GLU A 46 12.30 3.46 0.38
N GLN A 47 13.16 4.12 1.15
CA GLN A 47 12.94 5.43 1.71
C GLN A 47 12.85 6.51 0.60
N PHE A 48 13.68 6.38 -0.45
CA PHE A 48 13.62 7.28 -1.60
C PHE A 48 12.48 6.90 -2.57
N GLN A 49 12.24 5.61 -2.81
CA GLN A 49 11.15 5.14 -3.68
C GLN A 49 9.77 5.54 -3.13
N ARG A 50 9.61 5.68 -1.79
CA ARG A 50 8.42 6.23 -1.13
C ARG A 50 7.96 7.57 -1.73
N LEU A 51 8.89 8.39 -2.21
CA LEU A 51 8.57 9.71 -2.78
C LEU A 51 7.67 9.63 -4.03
N ARG A 52 7.53 8.47 -4.68
CA ARG A 52 6.60 8.27 -5.81
C ARG A 52 5.14 8.40 -5.41
N GLU A 53 4.84 7.97 -4.19
CA GLU A 53 3.49 7.99 -3.62
C GLU A 53 3.18 9.31 -2.90
N LEU A 54 4.20 10.11 -2.59
CA LEU A 54 4.03 11.44 -2.00
C LEU A 54 3.80 12.49 -3.09
N LYS A 55 2.59 13.04 -3.13
CA LYS A 55 2.24 14.15 -4.04
C LYS A 55 2.94 15.44 -3.60
N GLN A 56 3.59 16.13 -4.54
CA GLN A 56 4.28 17.40 -4.29
C GLN A 56 3.33 18.41 -3.62
N LEU A 57 2.11 18.53 -4.15
CA LEU A 57 1.09 19.49 -3.70
C LEU A 57 0.04 18.89 -2.78
N GLY A 58 0.34 17.77 -2.11
CA GLY A 58 -0.57 17.10 -1.19
C GLY A 58 -1.91 16.77 -1.84
N VAL A 59 -2.98 17.40 -1.35
CA VAL A 59 -4.38 17.14 -1.75
C VAL A 59 -4.87 18.05 -2.88
N THR A 60 -3.99 18.89 -3.42
CA THR A 60 -4.33 19.89 -4.46
C THR A 60 -4.94 19.25 -5.70
N ASN A 61 -4.59 18.00 -6.01
CA ASN A 61 -5.16 17.23 -7.13
C ASN A 61 -6.69 17.07 -7.07
N MET A 62 -7.29 17.18 -5.88
CA MET A 62 -8.75 17.12 -5.72
C MET A 62 -9.47 18.37 -6.24
N VAL A 63 -8.74 19.47 -6.46
CA VAL A 63 -9.27 20.72 -7.05
C VAL A 63 -8.65 20.99 -8.42
N TYR A 64 -7.37 20.69 -8.59
CA TYR A 64 -6.60 20.83 -9.82
C TYR A 64 -6.18 19.43 -10.31
N PRO A 65 -6.98 18.74 -11.14
CA PRO A 65 -6.74 17.34 -11.50
C PRO A 65 -5.37 17.02 -12.12
N GLY A 66 -4.68 18.03 -12.67
CA GLY A 66 -3.33 17.89 -13.21
C GLY A 66 -2.20 17.89 -12.17
N ALA A 67 -2.47 18.29 -10.91
CA ALA A 67 -1.52 18.37 -9.81
C ALA A 67 -1.16 16.99 -9.20
N VAL A 68 -0.84 16.02 -10.04
CA VAL A 68 -0.57 14.61 -9.66
C VAL A 68 0.90 14.25 -9.58
N HIS A 69 1.80 15.19 -9.89
CA HIS A 69 3.25 14.99 -9.83
C HIS A 69 3.71 14.66 -8.42
N SER A 70 4.76 13.84 -8.34
CA SER A 70 5.27 13.32 -7.08
C SER A 70 6.53 14.04 -6.62
N ARG A 71 6.86 13.91 -5.33
CA ARG A 71 8.13 14.40 -4.78
C ARG A 71 9.32 13.71 -5.41
N PHE A 72 9.17 12.47 -5.87
CA PHE A 72 10.22 11.75 -6.60
C PHE A 72 10.63 12.49 -7.88
N GLU A 73 9.66 12.94 -8.67
CA GLU A 73 9.92 13.71 -9.90
C GLU A 73 10.54 15.08 -9.62
N HIS A 74 10.15 15.70 -8.50
CA HIS A 74 10.71 16.96 -8.02
C HIS A 74 12.16 16.80 -7.59
N SER A 75 12.48 15.84 -6.72
CA SER A 75 13.84 15.52 -6.28
C SER A 75 14.81 15.25 -7.44
N LEU A 76 14.36 14.52 -8.48
CA LEU A 76 15.17 14.31 -9.68
C LEU A 76 15.37 15.60 -10.50
N GLY A 77 14.34 16.46 -10.57
CA GLY A 77 14.43 17.77 -11.20
C GLY A 77 15.43 18.68 -10.49
N VAL A 78 15.37 18.75 -9.16
CA VAL A 78 16.28 19.54 -8.34
C VAL A 78 17.71 18.99 -8.39
N TYR A 79 17.90 17.66 -8.35
CA TYR A 79 19.20 17.03 -8.59
C TYR A 79 19.85 17.52 -9.89
N TRP A 80 19.09 17.51 -10.99
CA TRP A 80 19.59 17.94 -12.30
C TRP A 80 19.89 19.44 -12.31
N LEU A 81 18.97 20.29 -11.85
CA LEU A 81 19.15 21.73 -11.82
C LEU A 81 20.32 22.16 -10.92
N ALA A 82 20.48 21.51 -9.77
CA ALA A 82 21.57 21.75 -8.84
C ALA A 82 22.92 21.46 -9.51
N GLY A 83 23.03 20.32 -10.18
CA GLY A 83 24.21 19.92 -10.94
C GLY A 83 24.52 20.86 -12.10
N GLU A 84 23.52 21.23 -12.90
CA GLU A 84 23.68 22.16 -14.02
C GLU A 84 24.10 23.56 -13.55
N THR A 85 23.52 24.03 -12.45
CA THR A 85 23.83 25.33 -11.85
C THR A 85 25.28 25.35 -11.37
N ALA A 86 25.72 24.34 -10.62
CA ALA A 86 27.10 24.22 -10.17
C ALA A 86 28.09 24.06 -11.35
N GLN A 87 27.72 23.28 -12.37
CA GLN A 87 28.54 23.10 -13.58
C GLN A 87 28.71 24.41 -14.36
N LYS A 88 27.66 25.23 -14.46
CA LYS A 88 27.75 26.55 -15.10
C LYS A 88 28.69 27.48 -14.34
N LEU A 89 28.61 27.53 -13.00
CA LEU A 89 29.56 28.30 -12.19
C LEU A 89 31.00 27.82 -12.40
N LYS A 90 31.23 26.50 -12.43
CA LYS A 90 32.54 25.92 -12.74
C LYS A 90 33.04 26.32 -14.12
N ASN A 91 32.17 26.32 -15.14
CA ASN A 91 32.56 26.69 -16.49
C ASN A 91 32.94 28.19 -16.61
N PHE A 92 32.28 29.07 -15.86
CA PHE A 92 32.52 30.52 -15.95
C PHE A 92 33.58 31.05 -14.97
N GLN A 93 33.71 30.45 -13.79
CA GLN A 93 34.57 30.92 -12.69
C GLN A 93 35.29 29.77 -11.95
N GLY A 94 35.35 28.56 -12.51
CA GLY A 94 35.85 27.38 -11.79
C GLY A 94 37.30 27.45 -11.30
N MET A 95 38.18 28.15 -12.02
CA MET A 95 39.57 28.38 -11.55
C MET A 95 39.65 29.38 -10.39
N GLU A 96 38.80 30.40 -10.38
CA GLU A 96 38.73 31.42 -9.32
C GLU A 96 38.07 30.85 -8.05
N LEU A 97 37.04 30.02 -8.24
CA LEU A 97 36.20 29.48 -7.17
C LEU A 97 36.62 28.08 -6.70
N ASP A 98 37.66 27.51 -7.33
CA ASP A 98 38.19 26.16 -7.05
C ASP A 98 37.11 25.06 -7.08
N ILE A 99 36.13 25.12 -8.00
CA ILE A 99 35.03 24.13 -8.02
C ILE A 99 35.51 22.81 -8.62
N ASP A 100 35.68 21.78 -7.79
CA ASP A 100 36.19 20.47 -8.21
C ASP A 100 35.06 19.51 -8.67
N LYS A 101 35.33 18.20 -8.79
CA LYS A 101 34.31 17.20 -9.14
C LYS A 101 33.47 16.77 -7.94
N HIS A 102 34.08 16.78 -6.75
CA HIS A 102 33.46 16.40 -5.50
C HIS A 102 32.39 17.42 -5.08
N ASP A 103 32.65 18.71 -5.29
CA ASP A 103 31.70 19.81 -5.12
C ASP A 103 30.44 19.60 -5.97
N LEU A 104 30.61 19.25 -7.25
CA LEU A 104 29.49 18.98 -8.16
C LEU A 104 28.65 17.79 -7.71
N GLN A 105 29.29 16.71 -7.25
CA GLN A 105 28.60 15.53 -6.71
C GLN A 105 27.85 15.86 -5.42
N THR A 106 28.47 16.63 -4.53
CA THR A 106 27.88 17.05 -3.25
C THR A 106 26.60 17.87 -3.48
N VAL A 107 26.65 18.89 -4.35
CA VAL A 107 25.50 19.77 -4.63
C VAL A 107 24.36 19.00 -5.31
N ARG A 108 24.70 18.08 -6.22
CA ARG A 108 23.73 17.17 -6.83
C ARG A 108 23.03 16.30 -5.80
N LEU A 109 23.81 15.62 -4.96
CA LEU A 109 23.27 14.72 -3.94
C LEU A 109 22.40 15.46 -2.92
N ALA A 110 22.79 16.68 -2.53
CA ALA A 110 21.95 17.56 -1.72
C ALA A 110 20.62 17.89 -2.43
N GLY A 111 20.66 18.26 -3.71
CA GLY A 111 19.44 18.49 -4.49
C GLY A 111 18.54 17.25 -4.61
N LEU A 112 19.10 16.05 -4.71
CA LEU A 112 18.34 14.80 -4.73
C LEU A 112 17.61 14.54 -3.40
N LEU A 113 18.34 14.71 -2.29
CA LEU A 113 17.90 14.23 -0.97
C LEU A 113 17.21 15.30 -0.12
N HIS A 114 17.15 16.56 -0.56
CA HIS A 114 16.63 17.66 0.27
C HIS A 114 15.20 17.42 0.80
N ASP A 115 14.35 16.77 0.02
CA ASP A 115 12.93 16.55 0.33
C ASP A 115 12.59 15.11 0.75
N ILE A 116 13.59 14.26 1.00
CA ILE A 116 13.38 12.85 1.39
C ILE A 116 12.67 12.70 2.76
N GLY A 117 12.71 13.73 3.61
CA GLY A 117 12.09 13.78 4.92
C GLY A 117 10.60 14.11 4.93
N HIS A 118 9.98 14.38 3.77
CA HIS A 118 8.56 14.71 3.73
C HIS A 118 7.67 13.54 4.22
N GLY A 119 6.72 13.89 5.09
CA GLY A 119 5.63 13.03 5.54
C GLY A 119 4.42 13.00 4.60
N PRO A 120 3.38 12.22 4.95
CA PRO A 120 2.15 12.10 4.16
C PRO A 120 1.49 13.46 3.87
N PHE A 121 1.08 13.69 2.63
CA PHE A 121 0.49 14.97 2.20
C PHE A 121 1.42 16.20 2.33
N SER A 122 2.75 15.99 2.34
CA SER A 122 3.75 17.04 2.19
C SER A 122 3.67 18.11 3.30
N HIS A 123 3.66 19.41 2.99
CA HIS A 123 3.62 20.46 4.01
C HIS A 123 2.35 20.43 4.89
N MET A 124 1.28 19.76 4.46
CA MET A 124 0.10 19.56 5.30
C MET A 124 0.45 18.75 6.56
N PHE A 125 1.36 17.78 6.45
CA PHE A 125 1.81 16.98 7.59
C PHE A 125 2.42 17.86 8.68
N GLU A 126 3.42 18.64 8.29
CA GLU A 126 4.23 19.41 9.24
C GLU A 126 3.49 20.65 9.79
N ARG A 127 2.69 21.33 8.95
CA ARG A 127 2.10 22.64 9.29
C ARG A 127 0.74 22.53 9.95
N GLU A 128 -0.01 21.47 9.63
CA GLU A 128 -1.40 21.35 10.04
C GLU A 128 -1.63 20.13 10.94
N PHE A 129 -1.05 18.99 10.61
CA PHE A 129 -1.25 17.75 11.37
C PHE A 129 -0.39 17.69 12.64
N LEU A 130 0.95 17.77 12.53
CA LEU A 130 1.85 17.64 13.68
C LEU A 130 1.55 18.62 14.83
N PRO A 131 1.28 19.91 14.59
CA PRO A 131 0.97 20.83 15.68
C PRO A 131 -0.29 20.48 16.47
N LYS A 132 -1.25 19.75 15.85
CA LYS A 132 -2.48 19.29 16.50
C LYS A 132 -2.28 18.05 17.36
N VAL A 133 -1.29 17.22 17.06
CA VAL A 133 -1.05 15.93 17.75
C VAL A 133 0.18 15.94 18.66
N MET A 134 1.13 16.85 18.43
CA MET A 134 2.37 17.00 19.20
C MET A 134 2.66 18.48 19.45
N SER A 135 1.99 19.05 20.45
CA SER A 135 2.22 20.44 20.84
C SER A 135 3.65 20.66 21.32
N GLY A 136 4.39 21.57 20.68
CA GLY A 136 5.77 21.90 21.03
C GLY A 136 6.85 21.04 20.36
N CYS A 137 6.48 20.16 19.41
CA CYS A 137 7.45 19.43 18.61
C CYS A 137 8.09 20.34 17.55
N GLU A 138 9.40 20.52 17.62
CA GLU A 138 10.18 21.16 16.55
C GLU A 138 10.47 20.12 15.45
N TRP A 139 9.55 20.02 14.51
CA TRP A 139 9.68 19.13 13.35
C TRP A 139 9.74 19.94 12.05
N SER A 140 10.67 19.58 11.18
CA SER A 140 10.72 20.05 9.80
C SER A 140 11.14 18.91 8.88
N HIS A 141 10.65 18.94 7.63
CA HIS A 141 11.02 17.94 6.66
C HIS A 141 12.53 18.00 6.35
N GLU A 142 13.19 19.16 6.46
CA GLU A 142 14.63 19.30 6.28
C GLU A 142 15.42 18.57 7.39
N LEU A 143 15.01 18.70 8.65
CA LEU A 143 15.61 17.94 9.76
C LEU A 143 15.37 16.44 9.59
N MET A 144 14.16 16.06 9.17
CA MET A 144 13.83 14.67 8.91
C MET A 144 14.60 14.11 7.71
N SER A 145 14.87 14.91 6.68
CA SER A 145 15.70 14.52 5.54
C SER A 145 17.10 14.12 6.01
N VAL A 146 17.71 14.90 6.90
CA VAL A 146 19.03 14.56 7.47
C VAL A 146 18.99 13.24 8.26
N LYS A 147 17.99 13.05 9.13
CA LYS A 147 17.80 11.80 9.88
C LYS A 147 17.59 10.59 8.94
N MET A 148 16.81 10.78 7.87
CA MET A 148 16.54 9.75 6.87
C MET A 148 17.80 9.39 6.07
N ILE A 149 18.63 10.37 5.73
CA ILE A 149 19.91 10.13 5.06
C ILE A 149 20.83 9.29 5.95
N ASP A 150 20.94 9.61 7.24
CA ASP A 150 21.71 8.81 8.20
C ASP A 150 21.22 7.37 8.23
N HIS A 151 19.90 7.19 8.39
CA HIS A 151 19.28 5.88 8.40
C HIS A 151 19.57 5.08 7.11
N ILE A 152 19.51 5.70 5.93
CA ILE A 152 19.79 5.04 4.65
C ILE A 152 21.26 4.62 4.57
N VAL A 153 22.18 5.52 4.94
CA VAL A 153 23.63 5.24 4.92
C VAL A 153 23.95 4.06 5.84
N ASP A 154 23.42 4.06 7.05
CA ASP A 154 23.65 3.00 8.03
C ASP A 154 23.02 1.66 7.61
N THR A 155 21.77 1.68 7.15
CA THR A 155 20.99 0.46 6.84
C THR A 155 21.49 -0.23 5.57
N HIS A 156 21.84 0.55 4.55
CA HIS A 156 22.28 0.01 3.25
C HIS A 156 23.79 0.01 3.07
N ASN A 157 24.55 0.36 4.12
CA ASN A 157 26.02 0.44 4.11
C ASN A 157 26.55 1.22 2.89
N ILE A 158 25.97 2.40 2.64
CA ILE A 158 26.36 3.23 1.51
C ILE A 158 27.73 3.84 1.80
N ASP A 159 28.75 3.36 1.07
CA ASP A 159 30.08 3.97 1.07
C ASP A 159 30.03 5.40 0.50
N ILE A 160 30.03 6.38 1.40
CA ILE A 160 30.06 7.82 1.13
C ILE A 160 31.10 8.48 2.03
N ASP A 161 31.87 9.40 1.46
CA ASP A 161 32.83 10.20 2.21
C ASP A 161 32.14 11.01 3.33
N ALA A 162 32.69 10.96 4.54
CA ALA A 162 32.08 11.59 5.71
C ALA A 162 32.00 13.12 5.60
N GLN A 163 32.97 13.75 4.91
CA GLN A 163 32.96 15.19 4.66
C GLN A 163 31.92 15.55 3.60
N MET A 164 31.75 14.74 2.55
CA MET A 164 30.65 14.87 1.59
C MET A 164 29.29 14.76 2.29
N LEU A 165 29.09 13.71 3.09
CA LEU A 165 27.84 13.46 3.80
C LEU A 165 27.48 14.64 4.71
N LYS A 166 28.45 15.17 5.46
CA LYS A 166 28.27 16.36 6.29
C LYS A 166 27.86 17.57 5.45
N ARG A 167 28.55 17.85 4.34
CA ARG A 167 28.22 18.98 3.45
C ARG A 167 26.83 18.86 2.83
N VAL A 168 26.41 17.66 2.43
CA VAL A 168 25.05 17.40 1.93
C VAL A 168 24.01 17.79 2.97
N LYS A 169 24.16 17.33 4.22
CA LYS A 169 23.24 17.68 5.30
C LYS A 169 23.24 19.18 5.60
N ASP A 170 24.42 19.80 5.63
CA ASP A 170 24.55 21.23 5.87
C ASP A 170 23.91 22.07 4.73
N MET A 171 23.89 21.57 3.49
CA MET A 171 23.17 22.18 2.35
C MET A 171 21.66 22.09 2.51
N ILE A 172 21.13 20.94 2.94
CA ILE A 172 19.69 20.75 3.16
C ILE A 172 19.19 21.66 4.29
N LEU A 173 19.97 21.79 5.37
CA LEU A 173 19.62 22.64 6.51
C LEU A 173 19.89 24.14 6.28
N ALA A 174 20.33 24.55 5.08
CA ALA A 174 20.79 25.93 4.83
C ALA A 174 19.71 27.01 4.95
N SER A 175 18.45 26.66 4.77
CA SER A 175 17.28 27.53 4.92
C SER A 175 16.75 27.62 6.36
N THR A 176 17.27 26.83 7.30
CA THR A 176 16.74 26.72 8.67
C THR A 176 17.41 27.70 9.64
N GLU A 177 16.77 27.98 10.79
CA GLU A 177 17.31 28.88 11.84
C GLU A 177 18.66 28.41 12.44
N PHE A 178 19.02 27.13 12.22
CA PHE A 178 20.34 26.57 12.55
C PHE A 178 21.49 27.13 11.69
N SER A 179 21.22 28.05 10.74
CA SER A 179 22.19 28.62 9.80
C SER A 179 23.20 29.61 10.39
N GLN A 180 23.18 29.91 11.71
CA GLN A 180 24.06 30.91 12.34
C GLN A 180 25.56 30.59 12.17
N LEU A 181 25.93 29.37 11.77
CA LEU A 181 27.31 28.92 11.57
C LEU A 181 27.94 29.34 10.22
N LYS A 182 27.22 30.02 9.32
CA LYS A 182 27.61 30.11 7.89
C LYS A 182 28.31 31.39 7.42
N SER A 183 28.68 32.34 8.28
CA SER A 183 29.41 33.52 7.80
C SER A 183 30.83 33.19 7.29
N ASN A 184 31.41 32.07 7.73
CA ASN A 184 32.83 31.73 7.51
C ASN A 184 33.06 30.43 6.72
N ALA A 185 32.04 29.86 6.06
CA ALA A 185 32.21 28.62 5.31
C ALA A 185 32.90 28.86 3.95
N GLU A 186 33.95 28.09 3.68
CA GLU A 186 34.57 28.01 2.35
C GLU A 186 33.54 27.56 1.30
N LYS A 187 33.51 28.20 0.13
CA LYS A 187 32.56 27.93 -0.97
C LYS A 187 31.09 27.95 -0.56
N ARG A 188 30.70 28.89 0.33
CA ARG A 188 29.32 29.08 0.82
C ARG A 188 28.30 29.20 -0.32
N PHE A 189 28.67 29.83 -1.43
CA PHE A 189 27.77 29.98 -2.59
C PHE A 189 27.20 28.63 -3.09
N LEU A 190 27.86 27.49 -2.85
CA LEU A 190 27.33 26.17 -3.22
C LEU A 190 26.07 25.79 -2.43
N TYR A 191 25.93 26.28 -1.20
CA TYR A 191 24.77 26.03 -0.34
C TYR A 191 23.54 26.78 -0.83
N ASP A 192 23.75 28.01 -1.33
CA ASP A 192 22.71 28.86 -1.91
C ASP A 192 22.12 28.27 -3.21
N ILE A 193 22.74 27.25 -3.80
CA ILE A 193 22.20 26.59 -5.00
C ILE A 193 20.93 25.80 -4.67
N VAL A 194 20.96 24.97 -3.62
CA VAL A 194 19.85 24.07 -3.26
C VAL A 194 18.84 24.78 -2.37
N ALA A 195 19.31 25.48 -1.33
CA ALA A 195 18.46 26.15 -0.36
C ALA A 195 19.05 27.52 0.01
N ASN A 196 18.46 28.60 -0.54
CA ASN A 196 18.95 29.96 -0.33
C ASN A 196 18.10 30.68 0.73
N GLY A 197 18.50 30.54 2.00
CA GLY A 197 17.82 31.21 3.12
C GLY A 197 17.88 32.74 3.10
N ARG A 198 18.77 33.35 2.31
CA ARG A 198 18.96 34.81 2.30
C ARG A 198 17.97 35.54 1.42
N ASN A 199 17.84 35.11 0.17
CA ASN A 199 16.98 35.78 -0.81
C ASN A 199 15.94 34.84 -1.43
N GLY A 200 15.96 33.54 -1.12
CA GLY A 200 15.01 32.57 -1.64
C GLY A 200 15.11 32.35 -3.15
N ILE A 201 16.29 32.55 -3.75
CA ILE A 201 16.56 32.23 -5.15
C ILE A 201 17.45 30.98 -5.18
N ASP A 202 16.83 29.83 -5.43
CA ASP A 202 17.47 28.51 -5.42
C ASP A 202 16.79 27.56 -6.43
N VAL A 203 17.45 26.43 -6.72
CA VAL A 203 17.01 25.48 -7.74
C VAL A 203 15.77 24.67 -7.36
N ASP A 204 15.49 24.50 -6.06
CA ASP A 204 14.23 23.97 -5.56
C ASP A 204 13.05 24.78 -6.13
N LYS A 205 13.11 26.11 -5.96
CA LYS A 205 12.10 27.03 -6.52
C LYS A 205 12.06 27.02 -8.03
N PHE A 206 13.19 26.82 -8.69
CA PHE A 206 13.21 26.78 -10.14
C PHE A 206 12.44 25.57 -10.68
N ASP A 207 12.55 24.40 -10.03
CA ASP A 207 11.77 23.22 -10.41
C ASP A 207 10.28 23.41 -10.12
N TYR A 208 9.91 23.66 -8.85
CA TYR A 208 8.50 23.61 -8.48
C TYR A 208 7.70 24.73 -9.12
N LEU A 209 8.25 25.94 -9.31
CA LEU A 209 7.49 27.04 -9.93
C LEU A 209 7.07 26.70 -11.36
N VAL A 210 7.91 26.00 -12.12
CA VAL A 210 7.58 25.57 -13.49
C VAL A 210 6.61 24.38 -13.45
N ARG A 211 6.91 23.40 -12.61
CA ARG A 211 6.15 22.15 -12.50
C ARG A 211 4.73 22.40 -12.00
N ASP A 212 4.59 23.10 -10.89
CA ASP A 212 3.31 23.39 -10.25
C ASP A 212 2.43 24.27 -11.12
N SER A 213 3.01 25.30 -11.75
CA SER A 213 2.28 26.15 -12.69
C SER A 213 1.69 25.32 -13.82
N ARG A 214 2.51 24.48 -14.46
CA ARG A 214 2.04 23.61 -15.55
C ARG A 214 0.97 22.64 -15.09
N ALA A 215 1.18 21.98 -13.95
CA ALA A 215 0.26 20.99 -13.41
C ALA A 215 -1.11 21.58 -13.01
N CYS A 216 -1.12 22.85 -12.59
CA CYS A 216 -2.34 23.57 -12.21
C CYS A 216 -2.95 24.40 -13.34
N GLY A 217 -2.39 24.34 -14.57
CA GLY A 217 -2.90 25.09 -15.72
C GLY A 217 -2.60 26.60 -15.68
N LEU A 218 -1.59 27.02 -14.91
CA LEU A 218 -1.10 28.39 -14.83
C LEU A 218 0.11 28.61 -15.73
N GLY A 219 0.30 29.85 -16.20
CA GLY A 219 1.49 30.24 -16.94
C GLY A 219 2.67 30.50 -16.01
N CYS A 220 3.85 29.97 -16.35
CA CYS A 220 5.12 30.35 -15.70
C CYS A 220 5.96 31.19 -16.66
N ASN A 221 6.09 32.49 -16.37
CA ASN A 221 6.87 33.42 -17.18
C ASN A 221 8.33 33.54 -16.74
N PHE A 222 8.69 32.90 -15.63
CA PHE A 222 10.05 32.87 -15.09
C PHE A 222 10.95 31.95 -15.93
N GLN A 223 12.12 32.45 -16.32
CA GLN A 223 13.08 31.72 -17.18
C GLN A 223 14.34 31.38 -16.39
N PHE A 224 14.37 30.22 -15.74
CA PHE A 224 15.50 29.80 -14.91
C PHE A 224 16.78 29.53 -15.73
N GLN A 225 16.66 29.10 -17.00
CA GLN A 225 17.84 28.80 -17.84
C GLN A 225 18.70 30.06 -18.03
N ARG A 226 18.06 31.19 -18.35
CA ARG A 226 18.73 32.48 -18.52
C ARG A 226 19.35 33.00 -17.22
N LEU A 227 18.65 32.81 -16.10
CA LEU A 227 19.14 33.24 -14.79
C LEU A 227 20.41 32.46 -14.41
N THR A 228 20.40 31.13 -14.59
CA THR A 228 21.55 30.24 -14.31
C THR A 228 22.73 30.45 -15.27
N GLU A 229 22.51 30.93 -16.50
CA GLU A 229 23.59 31.26 -17.44
C GLU A 229 24.36 32.53 -17.07
N THR A 230 23.70 33.48 -16.40
CA THR A 230 24.22 34.83 -16.18
C THR A 230 24.68 35.09 -14.75
N MET A 231 24.37 34.18 -13.81
CA MET A 231 24.81 34.27 -12.42
C MET A 231 26.35 34.19 -12.30
N ARG A 232 26.88 34.86 -11.29
CA ARG A 232 28.31 34.84 -10.93
C ARG A 232 28.44 34.76 -9.42
N VAL A 233 29.60 34.38 -8.93
CA VAL A 233 29.94 34.46 -7.51
C VAL A 233 30.78 35.70 -7.28
N MET A 234 30.36 36.53 -6.31
CA MET A 234 31.12 37.66 -5.78
C MET A 234 31.05 37.60 -4.25
N ASP A 235 32.17 37.83 -3.57
CA ASP A 235 32.24 37.80 -2.10
C ASP A 235 31.65 36.51 -1.48
N ASN A 236 31.87 35.36 -2.14
CA ASN A 236 31.36 34.03 -1.75
C ASN A 236 29.82 33.89 -1.82
N GLU A 237 29.16 34.72 -2.62
CA GLU A 237 27.71 34.78 -2.78
C GLU A 237 27.29 34.71 -4.26
N ILE A 238 26.16 34.04 -4.54
CA ILE A 238 25.59 34.06 -5.90
C ILE A 238 24.94 35.42 -6.17
N CYS A 239 25.46 36.12 -7.18
CA CYS A 239 24.99 37.41 -7.65
C CYS A 239 24.42 37.31 -9.07
N TYR A 240 23.44 38.18 -9.35
CA TYR A 240 22.78 38.28 -10.65
C TYR A 240 23.03 39.66 -11.26
N ARG A 241 23.08 39.72 -12.59
CA ARG A 241 23.21 41.00 -13.30
C ARG A 241 21.99 41.88 -13.03
N ALA A 242 22.19 43.18 -12.80
CA ALA A 242 21.10 44.13 -12.55
C ALA A 242 19.99 44.07 -13.63
N LYS A 243 20.33 43.81 -14.89
CA LYS A 243 19.37 43.65 -16.00
C LYS A 243 18.40 42.47 -15.85
N GLU A 244 18.71 41.48 -15.01
CA GLU A 244 17.87 40.32 -14.73
C GLU A 244 16.76 40.61 -13.72
N TYR A 245 16.66 41.84 -13.18
CA TYR A 245 15.64 42.22 -12.19
C TYR A 245 14.21 41.87 -12.62
N ARG A 246 13.89 41.97 -13.92
CA ARG A 246 12.56 41.59 -14.44
C ARG A 246 12.32 40.09 -14.37
N ASN A 247 13.34 39.27 -14.62
CA ASN A 247 13.23 37.82 -14.55
C ASN A 247 13.13 37.35 -13.08
N VAL A 248 13.91 37.96 -12.18
CA VAL A 248 13.80 37.73 -10.74
C VAL A 248 12.43 38.18 -10.21
N HIS A 249 11.93 39.34 -10.65
CA HIS A 249 10.57 39.76 -10.33
C HIS A 249 9.52 38.73 -10.78
N LYS A 250 9.67 38.16 -11.98
CA LYS A 250 8.77 37.10 -12.47
C LYS A 250 8.81 35.83 -11.61
N LEU A 251 9.96 35.47 -11.03
CA LEU A 251 10.04 34.36 -10.06
C LEU A 251 9.11 34.62 -8.88
N PHE A 252 9.24 35.78 -8.23
CA PHE A 252 8.41 36.12 -7.07
C PHE A 252 6.95 36.35 -7.43
N ALA A 253 6.66 36.91 -8.61
CA ALA A 253 5.30 37.07 -9.12
C ALA A 253 4.62 35.71 -9.35
N THR A 254 5.26 34.78 -10.06
CA THR A 254 4.75 33.41 -10.25
C THR A 254 4.52 32.72 -8.90
N ARG A 255 5.45 32.88 -7.94
CA ARG A 255 5.29 32.34 -6.59
C ARG A 255 4.06 32.93 -5.90
N ALA A 256 3.86 34.25 -5.96
CA ALA A 256 2.70 34.91 -5.37
C ALA A 256 1.38 34.45 -6.01
N ASP A 257 1.36 34.25 -7.33
CA ASP A 257 0.20 33.76 -8.08
C ASP A 257 -0.16 32.32 -7.70
N LEU A 258 0.83 31.43 -7.60
CA LEU A 258 0.64 30.06 -7.11
C LEU A 258 0.11 30.04 -5.68
N TYR A 259 0.67 30.86 -4.79
CA TYR A 259 0.18 30.97 -3.42
C TYR A 259 -1.29 31.37 -3.38
N ARG A 260 -1.67 32.46 -4.07
CA ARG A 260 -3.02 33.01 -4.05
C ARG A 260 -4.06 32.12 -4.75
N THR A 261 -3.66 31.47 -5.83
CA THR A 261 -4.59 30.76 -6.72
C THR A 261 -4.69 29.29 -6.35
N VAL A 262 -3.55 28.64 -6.01
CA VAL A 262 -3.46 27.20 -5.83
C VAL A 262 -3.30 26.84 -4.36
N TYR A 263 -2.19 27.26 -3.72
CA TYR A 263 -1.83 26.75 -2.40
C TYR A 263 -2.78 27.22 -1.28
N THR A 264 -3.39 28.40 -1.43
CA THR A 264 -4.41 28.90 -0.50
C THR A 264 -5.83 28.84 -1.06
N HIS A 265 -6.05 28.07 -2.14
CA HIS A 265 -7.38 27.91 -2.71
C HIS A 265 -8.37 27.40 -1.64
N PRO A 266 -9.54 28.04 -1.43
CA PRO A 266 -10.43 27.72 -0.32
C PRO A 266 -10.87 26.25 -0.28
N LYS A 267 -11.14 25.64 -1.45
CA LYS A 267 -11.49 24.22 -1.52
C LYS A 267 -10.30 23.29 -1.19
N VAL A 268 -9.07 23.68 -1.56
CA VAL A 268 -7.87 22.90 -1.22
C VAL A 268 -7.69 22.95 0.29
N LYS A 269 -7.75 24.15 0.90
CA LYS A 269 -7.65 24.32 2.36
C LYS A 269 -8.75 23.59 3.13
N ALA A 270 -10.00 23.62 2.64
CA ALA A 270 -11.09 22.86 3.27
C ALA A 270 -10.80 21.35 3.27
N ILE A 271 -10.33 20.81 2.14
CA ILE A 271 -9.97 19.38 2.01
C ILE A 271 -8.77 19.03 2.88
N GLU A 272 -7.73 19.88 2.92
CA GLU A 272 -6.59 19.71 3.81
C GLU A 272 -7.04 19.59 5.27
N LEU A 273 -7.87 20.53 5.75
CA LEU A 273 -8.38 20.50 7.12
C LEU A 273 -9.25 19.27 7.40
N MET A 274 -10.09 18.85 6.45
CA MET A 274 -10.89 17.63 6.58
C MET A 274 -10.01 16.37 6.71
N ILE A 275 -8.94 16.29 5.92
CA ILE A 275 -8.00 15.16 5.98
C ILE A 275 -7.18 15.24 7.27
N VAL A 276 -6.72 16.42 7.68
CA VAL A 276 -6.04 16.62 8.96
C VAL A 276 -6.92 16.19 10.12
N ASP A 277 -8.20 16.59 10.15
CA ASP A 277 -9.12 16.18 11.22
C ASP A 277 -9.37 14.66 11.21
N ALA A 278 -9.41 14.03 10.02
CA ALA A 278 -9.46 12.58 9.90
C ALA A 278 -8.17 11.92 10.42
N MET A 279 -7.00 12.47 10.09
CA MET A 279 -5.70 11.99 10.56
C MET A 279 -5.53 12.17 12.06
N VAL A 280 -5.96 13.29 12.65
CA VAL A 280 -5.93 13.53 14.10
C VAL A 280 -6.79 12.50 14.81
N LYS A 281 -8.01 12.25 14.31
CA LYS A 281 -8.88 11.20 14.87
C LYS A 281 -8.26 9.81 14.71
N ALA A 282 -7.57 9.55 13.60
CA ALA A 282 -6.90 8.28 13.37
C ALA A 282 -5.60 8.14 14.18
N ASN A 283 -4.97 9.25 14.57
CA ASN A 283 -3.68 9.28 15.26
C ASN A 283 -3.72 8.50 16.58
N ASP A 284 -4.79 8.67 17.35
CA ASP A 284 -4.99 7.98 18.63
C ASP A 284 -5.03 6.46 18.47
N TYR A 285 -5.29 5.96 17.26
CA TYR A 285 -5.39 4.54 16.95
C TYR A 285 -4.25 3.99 16.08
N LEU A 286 -3.60 4.85 15.29
CA LEU A 286 -2.54 4.46 14.35
C LEU A 286 -1.14 4.84 14.85
N GLY A 287 -1.03 5.63 15.92
CA GLY A 287 0.25 6.07 16.45
C GLY A 287 1.05 6.93 15.47
N ILE A 288 0.38 7.70 14.60
CA ILE A 288 1.02 8.49 13.52
C ILE A 288 2.04 9.47 14.12
N SER A 289 1.77 10.02 15.30
CA SER A 289 2.62 10.96 16.03
C SER A 289 3.61 10.28 16.98
N THR A 290 3.25 9.12 17.57
CA THR A 290 4.12 8.39 18.50
C THR A 290 5.25 7.64 17.81
N ASN A 291 5.20 7.50 16.48
CA ASN A 291 6.20 6.81 15.66
C ASN A 291 7.24 7.77 15.02
N ILE A 292 7.29 9.05 15.42
CA ILE A 292 8.18 10.06 14.81
C ILE A 292 9.60 10.02 15.39
N ASP A 293 9.76 9.55 16.63
CA ASP A 293 11.07 9.46 17.30
C ASP A 293 11.59 8.03 17.50
N ASP A 294 10.78 6.98 17.27
CA ASP A 294 11.24 5.59 17.16
C ASP A 294 10.16 4.67 16.51
N PRO A 295 10.23 4.37 15.20
CA PRO A 295 9.28 3.46 14.54
C PRO A 295 9.62 1.97 14.77
N ALA A 296 10.66 1.65 15.53
CA ALA A 296 11.58 0.61 15.10
C ALA A 296 11.35 -0.79 15.71
N GLU A 297 10.22 -1.10 16.34
CA GLU A 297 9.98 -2.47 16.85
C GLU A 297 8.64 -3.07 16.40
N TYR A 298 7.53 -2.35 16.58
CA TYR A 298 6.19 -2.92 16.30
C TYR A 298 5.90 -3.12 14.80
N TRP A 299 6.41 -2.24 13.94
CA TRP A 299 6.16 -2.31 12.50
C TRP A 299 7.22 -3.14 11.75
N LYS A 300 8.43 -3.27 12.32
CA LYS A 300 9.53 -3.98 11.66
C LYS A 300 9.18 -5.43 11.36
N LEU A 301 8.60 -6.15 12.33
CA LEU A 301 8.26 -7.56 12.11
C LEU A 301 7.13 -7.72 11.09
N CYS A 302 6.06 -6.91 11.17
CA CYS A 302 4.95 -7.06 10.21
C CYS A 302 5.35 -6.64 8.78
N LEU A 303 6.19 -5.62 8.60
CA LEU A 303 6.70 -5.25 7.27
C LEU A 303 7.48 -6.39 6.62
N LYS A 304 8.28 -7.15 7.39
CA LYS A 304 8.98 -8.34 6.88
C LYS A 304 8.04 -9.38 6.27
N PHE A 305 6.77 -9.45 6.71
CA PHE A 305 5.76 -10.29 6.07
C PHE A 305 5.02 -9.56 4.95
N ILE A 306 4.67 -8.28 5.14
CA ILE A 306 3.92 -7.49 4.15
C ILE A 306 4.71 -7.36 2.85
N ASP A 307 6.01 -7.09 2.94
CA ASP A 307 6.89 -6.83 1.80
C ASP A 307 7.47 -8.13 1.21
N THR A 308 6.62 -9.16 1.11
CA THR A 308 6.91 -10.46 0.48
C THR A 308 5.96 -10.72 -0.67
N GLU A 309 6.39 -11.48 -1.67
CA GLU A 309 5.57 -11.83 -2.83
C GLU A 309 4.30 -12.58 -2.41
N GLN A 310 4.41 -13.45 -1.41
CA GLN A 310 3.33 -14.25 -0.86
C GLN A 310 2.23 -13.39 -0.24
N PHE A 311 2.58 -12.30 0.47
CA PHE A 311 1.60 -11.37 1.03
C PHE A 311 1.10 -10.37 -0.02
N GLN A 312 1.98 -9.84 -0.88
CA GLN A 312 1.60 -8.90 -1.94
C GLN A 312 0.62 -9.51 -2.95
N ARG A 313 0.70 -10.82 -3.19
CA ARG A 313 -0.27 -11.61 -3.98
C ARG A 313 -1.72 -11.39 -3.54
N LEU A 314 -1.99 -11.10 -2.26
CA LEU A 314 -3.35 -10.83 -1.79
C LEU A 314 -4.03 -9.63 -2.48
N ARG A 315 -3.27 -8.74 -3.15
CA ARG A 315 -3.80 -7.64 -3.97
C ARG A 315 -4.57 -8.14 -5.18
N GLU A 316 -4.15 -9.29 -5.71
CA GLU A 316 -4.73 -9.92 -6.89
C GLU A 316 -5.86 -10.89 -6.53
N LEU A 317 -6.16 -11.11 -5.24
CA LEU A 317 -7.27 -11.94 -4.78
C LEU A 317 -8.46 -11.08 -4.37
N LYS A 318 -9.53 -11.08 -5.17
CA LYS A 318 -10.74 -10.33 -4.81
C LYS A 318 -11.40 -10.92 -3.57
N GLN A 319 -11.71 -10.06 -2.59
CA GLN A 319 -12.35 -10.43 -1.32
C GLN A 319 -13.65 -11.21 -1.58
N LEU A 320 -14.47 -10.68 -2.48
CA LEU A 320 -15.78 -11.24 -2.83
C LEU A 320 -15.75 -12.01 -4.16
N GLY A 321 -14.57 -12.48 -4.57
CA GLY A 321 -14.35 -13.18 -5.84
C GLY A 321 -14.94 -12.40 -7.02
N VAL A 322 -15.95 -13.00 -7.66
CA VAL A 322 -16.55 -12.49 -8.91
C VAL A 322 -17.71 -11.51 -8.68
N THR A 323 -17.96 -11.13 -7.43
CA THR A 323 -19.08 -10.25 -7.04
C THR A 323 -18.98 -8.87 -7.71
N ASN A 324 -17.78 -8.39 -8.03
CA ASN A 324 -17.56 -7.14 -8.75
C ASN A 324 -18.27 -7.08 -10.12
N MET A 325 -18.56 -8.24 -10.72
CA MET A 325 -19.29 -8.33 -11.99
C MET A 325 -20.80 -8.06 -11.84
N VAL A 326 -21.30 -7.91 -10.62
CA VAL A 326 -22.69 -7.52 -10.31
C VAL A 326 -22.72 -6.23 -9.48
N TYR A 327 -21.86 -6.15 -8.47
CA TYR A 327 -21.67 -4.97 -7.61
C TYR A 327 -20.35 -4.29 -7.98
N PRO A 328 -20.34 -3.29 -8.88
CA PRO A 328 -19.10 -2.75 -9.45
C PRO A 328 -18.17 -2.06 -8.43
N GLY A 329 -18.65 -1.74 -7.23
CA GLY A 329 -17.83 -1.23 -6.13
C GLY A 329 -17.09 -2.31 -5.33
N ALA A 330 -17.45 -3.59 -5.47
CA ALA A 330 -16.85 -4.74 -4.77
C ALA A 330 -15.48 -5.16 -5.36
N VAL A 331 -14.60 -4.18 -5.61
CA VAL A 331 -13.28 -4.37 -6.24
C VAL A 331 -12.15 -4.60 -5.25
N HIS A 332 -12.46 -4.55 -3.95
CA HIS A 332 -11.50 -4.72 -2.88
C HIS A 332 -10.93 -6.15 -2.83
N SER A 333 -9.70 -6.24 -2.33
CA SER A 333 -8.90 -7.46 -2.26
C SER A 333 -8.69 -7.94 -0.81
N ARG A 334 -8.19 -9.16 -0.66
CA ARG A 334 -7.79 -9.73 0.62
C ARG A 334 -6.68 -8.91 1.30
N PHE A 335 -5.85 -8.21 0.53
CA PHE A 335 -4.74 -7.40 1.06
C PHE A 335 -5.22 -6.31 2.03
N GLU A 336 -6.12 -5.41 1.60
CA GLU A 336 -6.61 -4.35 2.48
C GLU A 336 -7.52 -4.86 3.60
N HIS A 337 -8.13 -6.04 3.44
CA HIS A 337 -8.86 -6.73 4.49
C HIS A 337 -7.90 -7.22 5.57
N SER A 338 -6.84 -7.95 5.22
CA SER A 338 -5.78 -8.39 6.14
C SER A 338 -5.16 -7.22 6.94
N LEU A 339 -4.92 -6.07 6.29
CA LEU A 339 -4.45 -4.86 6.99
C LEU A 339 -5.50 -4.30 7.98
N GLY A 340 -6.78 -4.36 7.61
CA GLY A 340 -7.88 -3.96 8.49
C GLY A 340 -8.01 -4.88 9.71
N VAL A 341 -7.89 -6.19 9.52
CA VAL A 341 -7.92 -7.19 10.59
C VAL A 341 -6.70 -7.09 11.50
N TYR A 342 -5.49 -6.86 10.95
CA TYR A 342 -4.29 -6.54 11.75
C TYR A 342 -4.54 -5.38 12.71
N TRP A 343 -5.10 -4.27 12.20
CA TRP A 343 -5.40 -3.09 13.00
C TRP A 343 -6.46 -3.39 14.06
N LEU A 344 -7.60 -3.98 13.69
CA LEU A 344 -8.68 -4.30 14.62
C LEU A 344 -8.26 -5.30 15.70
N ALA A 345 -7.46 -6.31 15.34
CA ALA A 345 -6.90 -7.28 16.28
C ALA A 345 -6.03 -6.57 17.33
N GLY A 346 -5.14 -5.70 16.87
CA GLY A 346 -4.29 -4.89 17.74
C GLY A 346 -5.07 -3.95 18.66
N GLU A 347 -6.06 -3.24 18.12
CA GLU A 347 -6.92 -2.34 18.89
C GLU A 347 -7.74 -3.09 19.94
N THR A 348 -8.28 -4.25 19.58
CA THR A 348 -9.05 -5.10 20.48
C THR A 348 -8.18 -5.58 21.64
N ALA A 349 -6.99 -6.11 21.35
CA ALA A 349 -6.05 -6.56 22.38
C ALA A 349 -5.55 -5.39 23.26
N GLN A 350 -5.27 -4.23 22.66
CA GLN A 350 -4.84 -3.03 23.40
C GLN A 350 -5.92 -2.53 24.35
N LYS A 351 -7.20 -2.55 23.96
CA LYS A 351 -8.31 -2.20 24.85
C LYS A 351 -8.41 -3.15 26.03
N LEU A 352 -8.30 -4.46 25.82
CA LEU A 352 -8.27 -5.43 26.92
C LEU A 352 -7.10 -5.16 27.87
N LYS A 353 -5.91 -4.88 27.33
CA LYS A 353 -4.74 -4.50 28.13
C LYS A 353 -4.98 -3.22 28.94
N ASN A 354 -5.59 -2.21 28.35
CA ASN A 354 -5.85 -0.94 29.03
C ASN A 354 -6.83 -1.11 30.20
N PHE A 355 -7.83 -1.99 30.07
CA PHE A 355 -8.85 -2.17 31.10
C PHE A 355 -8.53 -3.25 32.14
N GLN A 356 -7.83 -4.32 31.74
CA GLN A 356 -7.58 -5.52 32.57
C GLN A 356 -6.16 -6.08 32.40
N GLY A 357 -5.22 -5.34 31.81
CA GLY A 357 -3.90 -5.87 31.45
C GLY A 357 -3.07 -6.39 32.63
N MET A 358 -3.17 -5.77 33.81
CA MET A 358 -2.47 -6.27 35.02
C MET A 358 -3.09 -7.57 35.56
N GLU A 359 -4.42 -7.70 35.49
CA GLU A 359 -5.16 -8.89 35.94
C GLU A 359 -4.94 -10.07 34.99
N LEU A 360 -4.90 -9.78 33.68
CA LEU A 360 -4.81 -10.75 32.61
C LEU A 360 -3.37 -11.01 32.13
N ASP A 361 -2.39 -10.33 32.74
CA ASP A 361 -0.97 -10.38 32.39
C ASP A 361 -0.67 -10.07 30.90
N ILE A 362 -1.44 -9.17 30.25
CA ILE A 362 -1.26 -8.91 28.80
C ILE A 362 0.01 -8.10 28.57
N ASP A 363 1.04 -8.73 27.99
CA ASP A 363 2.34 -8.10 27.75
C ASP A 363 2.42 -7.44 26.36
N LYS A 364 3.64 -7.10 25.87
CA LYS A 364 3.83 -6.53 24.53
C LYS A 364 3.88 -7.60 23.44
N HIS A 365 4.39 -8.80 23.76
CA HIS A 365 4.48 -9.93 22.82
C HIS A 365 3.08 -10.46 22.48
N ASP A 366 2.17 -10.50 23.45
CA ASP A 366 0.77 -10.88 23.24
C ASP A 366 0.09 -9.94 22.22
N LEU A 367 0.31 -8.62 22.33
CA LEU A 367 -0.22 -7.63 21.39
C LEU A 367 0.33 -7.82 19.98
N GLN A 368 1.65 -8.03 19.85
CA GLN A 368 2.29 -8.27 18.55
C GLN A 368 1.82 -9.59 17.93
N THR A 369 1.66 -10.64 18.74
CA THR A 369 1.17 -11.96 18.31
C THR A 369 -0.24 -11.86 17.73
N VAL A 370 -1.16 -11.22 18.46
CA VAL A 370 -2.57 -11.07 18.01
C VAL A 370 -2.67 -10.24 16.73
N ARG A 371 -1.87 -9.17 16.63
CA ARG A 371 -1.77 -8.37 15.40
C ARG A 371 -1.30 -9.21 14.22
N LEU A 372 -0.19 -9.94 14.39
CA LEU A 372 0.40 -10.74 13.33
C LEU A 372 -0.53 -11.88 12.89
N ALA A 373 -1.26 -12.51 13.83
CA ALA A 373 -2.33 -13.45 13.50
C ALA A 373 -3.43 -12.78 12.66
N GLY A 374 -3.89 -11.59 13.04
CA GLY A 374 -4.88 -10.83 12.26
C GLY A 374 -4.40 -10.48 10.84
N LEU A 375 -3.11 -10.16 10.67
CA LEU A 375 -2.53 -9.88 9.35
C LEU A 375 -2.53 -11.12 8.45
N LEU A 376 -2.10 -12.25 9.00
CA LEU A 376 -1.76 -13.45 8.22
C LEU A 376 -2.90 -14.47 8.12
N HIS A 377 -4.04 -14.26 8.78
CA HIS A 377 -5.13 -15.24 8.83
C HIS A 377 -5.69 -15.67 7.46
N ASP A 378 -5.58 -14.79 6.47
CA ASP A 378 -6.17 -14.94 5.14
C ASP A 378 -5.12 -15.19 4.04
N ILE A 379 -3.84 -15.33 4.40
CA ILE A 379 -2.74 -15.42 3.42
C ILE A 379 -2.82 -16.69 2.55
N GLY A 380 -3.49 -17.72 3.05
CA GLY A 380 -3.72 -18.99 2.38
C GLY A 380 -4.94 -19.02 1.45
N HIS A 381 -5.66 -17.91 1.24
CA HIS A 381 -6.76 -17.90 0.27
C HIS A 381 -6.29 -18.16 -1.16
N GLY A 382 -7.12 -18.83 -1.96
CA GLY A 382 -6.89 -19.10 -3.39
C GLY A 382 -7.61 -18.12 -4.32
N PRO A 383 -7.53 -18.34 -5.65
CA PRO A 383 -8.25 -17.55 -6.65
C PRO A 383 -9.74 -17.42 -6.33
N PHE A 384 -10.24 -16.19 -6.34
CA PHE A 384 -11.62 -15.85 -6.05
C PHE A 384 -12.07 -16.24 -4.63
N SER A 385 -11.11 -16.28 -3.68
CA SER A 385 -11.35 -16.45 -2.24
C SER A 385 -12.10 -17.74 -1.91
N HIS A 386 -13.27 -17.67 -1.24
CA HIS A 386 -14.02 -18.86 -0.84
C HIS A 386 -14.56 -19.69 -2.03
N MET A 387 -14.61 -19.13 -3.24
CA MET A 387 -14.98 -19.89 -4.43
C MET A 387 -14.00 -21.05 -4.68
N PHE A 388 -12.70 -20.82 -4.43
CA PHE A 388 -11.68 -21.84 -4.62
C PHE A 388 -11.94 -23.07 -3.76
N GLU A 389 -12.07 -22.87 -2.45
CA GLU A 389 -12.17 -23.96 -1.49
C GLU A 389 -13.57 -24.59 -1.42
N ARG A 390 -14.64 -23.81 -1.63
CA ARG A 390 -16.01 -24.28 -1.42
C ARG A 390 -16.66 -24.84 -2.68
N GLU A 391 -16.20 -24.41 -3.86
CA GLU A 391 -16.86 -24.76 -5.13
C GLU A 391 -15.90 -25.46 -6.10
N PHE A 392 -14.66 -24.98 -6.25
CA PHE A 392 -13.70 -25.57 -7.18
C PHE A 392 -13.06 -26.85 -6.64
N LEU A 393 -12.38 -26.80 -5.49
CA LEU A 393 -11.66 -27.96 -4.93
C LEU A 393 -12.55 -29.20 -4.74
N PRO A 394 -13.79 -29.10 -4.22
CA PRO A 394 -14.65 -30.28 -4.06
C PRO A 394 -15.00 -30.99 -5.37
N LYS A 395 -14.92 -30.29 -6.52
CA LYS A 395 -15.19 -30.87 -7.85
C LYS A 395 -13.98 -31.59 -8.45
N VAL A 396 -12.76 -31.22 -8.07
CA VAL A 396 -11.52 -31.82 -8.61
C VAL A 396 -10.81 -32.74 -7.62
N MET A 397 -11.10 -32.61 -6.32
CA MET A 397 -10.50 -33.38 -5.24
C MET A 397 -11.58 -33.87 -4.27
N SER A 398 -12.13 -35.05 -4.54
CA SER A 398 -13.13 -35.68 -3.69
C SER A 398 -12.53 -36.06 -2.32
N GLY A 399 -13.15 -35.59 -1.24
CA GLY A 399 -12.75 -35.94 0.13
C GLY A 399 -11.57 -35.14 0.70
N SER A 400 -11.15 -34.06 0.03
CA SER A 400 -10.13 -33.15 0.57
C SER A 400 -10.69 -32.34 1.75
N GLU A 401 -9.94 -32.28 2.85
CA GLU A 401 -10.21 -31.40 4.01
C GLU A 401 -9.44 -30.06 3.91
N TRP A 402 -9.01 -29.69 2.71
CA TRP A 402 -8.26 -28.45 2.47
C TRP A 402 -9.04 -27.22 2.95
N SER A 403 -8.34 -26.30 3.60
CA SER A 403 -8.88 -25.03 4.08
C SER A 403 -7.85 -23.91 3.92
N HIS A 404 -8.31 -22.69 3.62
CA HIS A 404 -7.42 -21.54 3.52
C HIS A 404 -6.71 -21.25 4.85
N GLU A 405 -7.29 -21.60 6.00
CA GLU A 405 -6.65 -21.48 7.30
C GLU A 405 -5.43 -22.42 7.43
N SER A 406 -5.58 -23.69 7.01
CA SER A 406 -4.46 -24.64 7.00
C SER A 406 -3.35 -24.21 6.03
N MET A 407 -3.72 -23.65 4.88
CA MET A 407 -2.78 -23.11 3.91
C MET A 407 -2.10 -21.84 4.43
N SER A 408 -2.80 -21.01 5.20
CA SER A 408 -2.23 -19.81 5.81
C SER A 408 -1.06 -20.19 6.72
N VAL A 409 -1.24 -21.21 7.57
CA VAL A 409 -0.18 -21.74 8.45
C VAL A 409 1.03 -22.21 7.65
N LYS A 410 0.83 -23.02 6.59
CA LYS A 410 1.93 -23.49 5.72
C LYS A 410 2.63 -22.33 4.99
N MET A 411 1.86 -21.34 4.52
CA MET A 411 2.38 -20.17 3.83
C MET A 411 3.21 -19.28 4.76
N ILE A 412 2.82 -19.14 6.02
CA ILE A 412 3.59 -18.42 7.03
C ILE A 412 4.95 -19.08 7.22
N ASP A 413 4.99 -20.41 7.39
CA ASP A 413 6.26 -21.15 7.53
C ASP A 413 7.14 -20.96 6.29
N HIS A 414 6.56 -21.06 5.09
CA HIS A 414 7.27 -20.81 3.84
C HIS A 414 7.84 -19.38 3.74
N ILE A 415 7.11 -18.36 4.17
CA ILE A 415 7.59 -16.97 4.17
C ILE A 415 8.76 -16.81 5.14
N VAL A 416 8.63 -17.35 6.35
CA VAL A 416 9.68 -17.29 7.38
C VAL A 416 10.97 -17.92 6.87
N ASP A 417 10.86 -19.12 6.28
CA ASP A 417 12.01 -19.86 5.76
C ASP A 417 12.63 -19.18 4.53
N THR A 418 11.82 -18.73 3.58
CA THR A 418 12.30 -18.13 2.31
C THR A 418 12.99 -16.79 2.53
N HIS A 419 12.41 -15.95 3.40
CA HIS A 419 12.89 -14.58 3.63
C HIS A 419 13.76 -14.47 4.89
N ASN A 420 14.09 -15.58 5.55
CA ASN A 420 14.87 -15.65 6.79
C ASN A 420 14.34 -14.66 7.84
N ILE A 421 13.03 -14.64 8.06
CA ILE A 421 12.41 -13.73 9.03
C ILE A 421 12.74 -14.21 10.43
N ASP A 422 13.59 -13.45 11.12
CA ASP A 422 13.84 -13.63 12.55
C ASP A 422 12.57 -13.34 13.36
N ILE A 423 11.92 -14.41 13.82
CA ILE A 423 10.71 -14.41 14.64
C ILE A 423 10.85 -15.47 15.75
N ASP A 424 10.42 -15.12 16.95
CA ASP A 424 10.39 -16.06 18.07
C ASP A 424 9.49 -17.27 17.76
N ALA A 425 9.99 -18.48 18.01
CA ALA A 425 9.30 -19.72 17.67
C ALA A 425 7.98 -19.91 18.45
N GLN A 426 7.90 -19.40 19.69
CA GLN A 426 6.69 -19.47 20.49
C GLN A 426 5.63 -18.47 19.99
N MET A 427 6.04 -17.26 19.59
CA MET A 427 5.19 -16.29 18.90
C MET A 427 4.65 -16.87 17.59
N LEU A 428 5.52 -17.43 16.75
CA LEU A 428 5.13 -18.04 15.47
C LEU A 428 4.10 -19.16 15.68
N LYS A 429 4.32 -20.02 16.68
CA LYS A 429 3.36 -21.06 17.04
C LYS A 429 2.01 -20.46 17.47
N ARG A 430 2.01 -19.47 18.37
CA ARG A 430 0.77 -18.82 18.82
C ARG A 430 0.01 -18.14 17.69
N VAL A 431 0.70 -17.50 16.75
CA VAL A 431 0.10 -16.93 15.53
C VAL A 431 -0.65 -18.00 14.75
N LYS A 432 0.01 -19.14 14.48
CA LYS A 432 -0.58 -20.26 13.72
C LYS A 432 -1.77 -20.87 14.47
N ASP A 433 -1.65 -21.07 15.78
CA ASP A 433 -2.72 -21.59 16.63
C ASP A 433 -3.95 -20.63 16.66
N MET A 434 -3.73 -19.30 16.62
CA MET A 434 -4.82 -18.31 16.56
C MET A 434 -5.57 -18.33 15.23
N ILE A 435 -4.88 -18.59 14.12
CA ILE A 435 -5.49 -18.72 12.79
C ILE A 435 -6.36 -19.99 12.72
N LEU A 436 -5.92 -21.08 13.35
CA LEU A 436 -6.65 -22.36 13.41
C LEU A 436 -7.74 -22.43 14.50
N ALA A 437 -7.91 -21.37 15.30
CA ALA A 437 -8.81 -21.40 16.45
C ALA A 437 -10.30 -21.63 16.08
N SER A 438 -10.70 -21.26 14.86
CA SER A 438 -12.06 -21.50 14.33
C SER A 438 -12.30 -22.95 13.88
N THR A 439 -11.25 -23.67 13.46
CA THR A 439 -11.34 -25.01 12.86
C THR A 439 -11.07 -26.13 13.87
N GLU A 440 -10.22 -25.89 14.87
CA GLU A 440 -9.73 -26.92 15.81
C GLU A 440 -10.33 -26.84 17.23
N PHE A 441 -11.50 -26.21 17.41
CA PHE A 441 -12.12 -25.90 18.71
C PHE A 441 -12.27 -27.10 19.68
N SER A 442 -12.11 -28.34 19.22
CA SER A 442 -12.12 -29.54 20.07
C SER A 442 -10.78 -29.90 20.71
N GLN A 443 -9.63 -29.40 20.21
CA GLN A 443 -8.29 -29.78 20.69
C GLN A 443 -7.60 -28.75 21.59
N LEU A 444 -8.02 -27.47 21.57
CA LEU A 444 -7.59 -26.46 22.56
C LEU A 444 -8.29 -26.72 23.92
N LYS A 445 -8.01 -27.88 24.52
CA LYS A 445 -8.53 -28.30 25.82
C LYS A 445 -7.92 -27.45 26.95
N SER A 446 -8.79 -26.64 27.54
CA SER A 446 -8.87 -26.15 28.93
C SER A 446 -7.68 -25.48 29.63
N ASN A 447 -6.44 -25.55 29.13
CA ASN A 447 -5.26 -25.09 29.89
C ASN A 447 -4.38 -24.08 29.13
N ALA A 448 -4.84 -23.52 28.01
CA ALA A 448 -4.12 -22.44 27.35
C ALA A 448 -4.18 -21.16 28.21
N GLU A 449 -3.01 -20.74 28.69
CA GLU A 449 -2.80 -19.43 29.29
C GLU A 449 -3.30 -18.35 28.31
N LYS A 450 -4.15 -17.42 28.78
CA LYS A 450 -4.73 -16.32 27.99
C LYS A 450 -5.54 -16.75 26.75
N ARG A 451 -6.33 -17.83 26.84
CA ARG A 451 -7.28 -18.29 25.80
C ARG A 451 -8.11 -17.18 25.16
N PHE A 452 -8.53 -16.16 25.93
CA PHE A 452 -9.30 -15.04 25.40
C PHE A 452 -8.63 -14.32 24.21
N LEU A 453 -7.30 -14.39 24.05
CA LEU A 453 -6.60 -13.83 22.90
C LEU A 453 -6.94 -14.55 21.58
N TYR A 454 -7.22 -15.85 21.64
CA TYR A 454 -7.59 -16.68 20.49
C TYR A 454 -9.01 -16.37 19.99
N ASP A 455 -9.87 -15.83 20.86
CA ASP A 455 -11.21 -15.36 20.51
C ASP A 455 -11.21 -14.05 19.71
N ILE A 456 -10.05 -13.37 19.55
CA ILE A 456 -9.97 -12.06 18.89
C ILE A 456 -10.02 -12.18 17.37
N VAL A 457 -9.12 -12.98 16.78
CA VAL A 457 -8.94 -13.06 15.31
C VAL A 457 -9.92 -14.03 14.67
N ALA A 458 -10.05 -15.24 15.22
CA ALA A 458 -10.90 -16.29 14.68
C ALA A 458 -11.66 -17.00 15.81
N ASN A 459 -12.90 -16.56 16.07
CA ASN A 459 -13.67 -17.04 17.21
C ASN A 459 -14.54 -18.25 16.85
N GLY A 460 -13.99 -19.46 16.98
CA GLY A 460 -14.72 -20.72 16.73
C GLY A 460 -15.90 -20.98 17.68
N ARG A 461 -15.94 -20.33 18.85
CA ARG A 461 -16.97 -20.56 19.87
C ARG A 461 -18.32 -19.95 19.50
N ASN A 462 -18.30 -18.70 19.04
CA ASN A 462 -19.53 -17.94 18.79
C ASN A 462 -19.49 -17.09 17.51
N GLY A 463 -18.36 -17.06 16.80
CA GLY A 463 -18.21 -16.30 15.56
C GLY A 463 -18.27 -14.79 15.74
N ILE A 464 -17.86 -14.27 16.91
CA ILE A 464 -17.70 -12.84 17.16
C ILE A 464 -16.20 -12.54 17.23
N ASP A 465 -15.63 -12.10 16.12
CA ASP A 465 -14.21 -11.83 15.92
C ASP A 465 -13.97 -10.60 15.04
N VAL A 466 -12.71 -10.11 15.03
CA VAL A 466 -12.34 -8.89 14.32
C VAL A 466 -12.30 -9.05 12.80
N ASP A 467 -12.12 -10.27 12.28
CA ASP A 467 -12.31 -10.61 10.87
C ASP A 467 -13.71 -10.14 10.40
N LYS A 468 -14.76 -10.58 11.11
CA LYS A 468 -16.14 -10.17 10.84
C LYS A 468 -16.36 -8.68 11.01
N PHE A 469 -15.69 -8.06 11.97
CA PHE A 469 -15.83 -6.62 12.17
C PHE A 469 -15.32 -5.82 10.97
N ASP A 470 -14.21 -6.25 10.37
CA ASP A 470 -13.68 -5.63 9.15
C ASP A 470 -14.59 -5.91 7.95
N TYR A 471 -14.80 -7.18 7.59
CA TYR A 471 -15.43 -7.49 6.31
C TYR A 471 -16.89 -7.02 6.26
N LEU A 472 -17.64 -7.09 7.38
CA LEU A 472 -19.04 -6.64 7.37
C LEU A 472 -19.16 -5.14 7.03
N VAL A 473 -18.25 -4.32 7.55
CA VAL A 473 -18.22 -2.87 7.26
C VAL A 473 -17.69 -2.63 5.85
N ARG A 474 -16.61 -3.31 5.46
CA ARG A 474 -15.94 -3.16 4.17
C ARG A 474 -16.85 -3.59 3.01
N ASP A 475 -17.42 -4.78 3.10
CA ASP A 475 -18.28 -5.37 2.07
C ASP A 475 -19.57 -4.57 1.92
N SER A 476 -20.19 -4.16 3.04
CA SER A 476 -21.38 -3.31 2.99
C SER A 476 -21.08 -2.02 2.22
N ARG A 477 -19.97 -1.34 2.57
CA ARG A 477 -19.56 -0.10 1.89
C ARG A 477 -19.29 -0.33 0.40
N ALA A 478 -18.55 -1.38 0.06
CA ALA A 478 -18.17 -1.68 -1.33
C ALA A 478 -19.38 -2.07 -2.20
N CYS A 479 -20.38 -2.72 -1.61
CA CYS A 479 -21.62 -3.10 -2.29
C CYS A 479 -22.71 -2.02 -2.25
N GLY A 480 -22.46 -0.87 -1.64
CA GLY A 480 -23.44 0.22 -1.52
C GLY A 480 -24.58 -0.06 -0.55
N LEU A 481 -24.36 -0.94 0.44
CA LEU A 481 -25.30 -1.30 1.49
C LEU A 481 -24.97 -0.56 2.79
N GLY A 482 -26.00 -0.27 3.59
CA GLY A 482 -25.80 0.27 4.94
C GLY A 482 -25.33 -0.80 5.91
N CYS A 483 -24.32 -0.50 6.73
CA CYS A 483 -23.90 -1.35 7.85
C CYS A 483 -24.39 -0.75 9.17
N ASN A 484 -25.34 -1.42 9.81
CA ASN A 484 -25.93 -0.97 11.08
C ASN A 484 -25.13 -1.43 12.30
N PHE A 485 -24.21 -2.38 12.12
CA PHE A 485 -23.32 -2.89 13.16
C PHE A 485 -22.19 -1.89 13.46
N GLN A 486 -21.91 -1.65 14.75
CA GLN A 486 -20.87 -0.72 15.19
C GLN A 486 -19.91 -1.44 16.14
N PHE A 487 -18.79 -1.94 15.62
CA PHE A 487 -17.81 -2.69 16.41
C PHE A 487 -17.11 -1.81 17.49
N GLN A 488 -17.01 -0.49 17.28
CA GLN A 488 -16.27 0.40 18.20
C GLN A 488 -16.86 0.35 19.61
N ARG A 489 -18.19 0.39 19.73
CA ARG A 489 -18.87 0.33 21.03
C ARG A 489 -18.78 -1.05 21.68
N LEU A 490 -18.82 -2.11 20.86
CA LEU A 490 -18.70 -3.49 21.34
C LEU A 490 -17.31 -3.73 21.94
N THR A 491 -16.26 -3.32 21.23
CA THR A 491 -14.85 -3.43 21.67
C THR A 491 -14.52 -2.52 22.85
N GLU A 492 -15.18 -1.37 23.01
CA GLU A 492 -14.94 -0.46 24.14
C GLU A 492 -15.41 -1.03 25.49
N THR A 493 -16.46 -1.85 25.45
CA THR A 493 -17.15 -2.31 26.66
C THR A 493 -16.91 -3.77 26.99
N MET A 494 -16.18 -4.50 26.14
CA MET A 494 -15.83 -5.90 26.36
C MET A 494 -14.89 -6.06 27.56
N ARG A 495 -14.98 -7.19 28.25
CA ARG A 495 -14.13 -7.58 29.37
C ARG A 495 -13.83 -9.06 29.27
N VAL A 496 -12.75 -9.51 29.89
CA VAL A 496 -12.47 -10.93 30.05
C VAL A 496 -13.03 -11.39 31.38
N MET A 497 -13.81 -12.46 31.36
CA MET A 497 -14.27 -13.19 32.54
C MET A 497 -14.10 -14.68 32.26
N ASP A 498 -13.56 -15.44 33.21
CA ASP A 498 -13.33 -16.89 33.07
C ASP A 498 -12.54 -17.25 31.78
N ASN A 499 -11.55 -16.43 31.42
CA ASN A 499 -10.69 -16.58 30.25
C ASN A 499 -11.45 -16.49 28.89
N GLU A 500 -12.62 -15.85 28.88
CA GLU A 500 -13.43 -15.60 27.69
C GLU A 500 -13.72 -14.11 27.50
N ILE A 501 -13.81 -13.66 26.23
CA ILE A 501 -14.28 -12.31 25.93
C ILE A 501 -15.80 -12.26 26.15
N CYS A 502 -16.20 -11.37 27.06
CA CYS A 502 -17.57 -11.13 27.48
C CYS A 502 -18.01 -9.71 27.12
N TYR A 503 -19.27 -9.59 26.71
CA TYR A 503 -19.89 -8.31 26.35
C TYR A 503 -20.96 -7.93 27.37
N ARG A 504 -21.13 -6.64 27.63
CA ARG A 504 -22.19 -6.17 28.55
C ARG A 504 -23.56 -6.58 28.01
N ALA A 505 -24.44 -7.10 28.86
CA ALA A 505 -25.78 -7.53 28.47
C ALA A 505 -26.58 -6.48 27.68
N LYS A 506 -26.41 -5.18 28.00
CA LYS A 506 -27.06 -4.06 27.27
C LYS A 506 -26.63 -3.93 25.79
N GLU A 507 -25.50 -4.53 25.40
CA GLU A 507 -24.99 -4.52 24.03
C GLU A 507 -25.59 -5.64 23.16
N TYR A 508 -26.54 -6.44 23.68
CA TYR A 508 -27.20 -7.52 22.92
C TYR A 508 -27.77 -7.05 21.58
N ARG A 509 -28.27 -5.80 21.49
CA ARG A 509 -28.77 -5.23 20.23
C ARG A 509 -27.66 -5.03 19.20
N ASN A 510 -26.45 -4.69 19.64
CA ASN A 510 -25.31 -4.53 18.74
C ASN A 510 -24.80 -5.88 18.24
N VAL A 511 -24.76 -6.89 19.12
CA VAL A 511 -24.49 -8.29 18.72
C VAL A 511 -25.57 -8.82 17.78
N HIS A 512 -26.85 -8.53 18.02
CA HIS A 512 -27.91 -8.86 17.08
C HIS A 512 -27.71 -8.18 15.72
N LYS A 513 -27.30 -6.90 15.69
CA LYS A 513 -27.00 -6.17 14.46
C LYS A 513 -25.81 -6.77 13.70
N LEU A 514 -24.79 -7.31 14.38
CA LEU A 514 -23.69 -8.05 13.75
C LEU A 514 -24.25 -9.22 12.92
N PHE A 515 -25.00 -10.11 13.55
CA PHE A 515 -25.57 -11.29 12.88
C PHE A 515 -26.64 -10.94 11.84
N ALA A 516 -27.44 -9.91 12.08
CA ALA A 516 -28.42 -9.42 11.11
C ALA A 516 -27.71 -8.86 9.86
N THR A 517 -26.69 -8.02 10.02
CA THR A 517 -25.90 -7.48 8.90
C THR A 517 -25.23 -8.61 8.12
N ARG A 518 -24.67 -9.60 8.82
CA ARG A 518 -24.12 -10.80 8.19
C ARG A 518 -25.19 -11.53 7.37
N ALA A 519 -26.35 -11.82 7.95
CA ALA A 519 -27.44 -12.50 7.24
C ALA A 519 -27.93 -11.71 6.01
N ASP A 520 -28.00 -10.38 6.11
CA ASP A 520 -28.39 -9.50 5.01
C ASP A 520 -27.37 -9.53 3.87
N LEU A 521 -26.06 -9.50 4.18
CA LEU A 521 -24.99 -9.63 3.18
C LEU A 521 -25.01 -10.99 2.50
N TYR A 522 -25.24 -12.08 3.26
CA TYR A 522 -25.39 -13.41 2.66
C TYR A 522 -26.54 -13.44 1.66
N ARG A 523 -27.74 -13.00 2.07
CA ARG A 523 -28.95 -13.05 1.23
C ARG A 523 -28.89 -12.12 0.02
N THR A 524 -28.29 -10.94 0.18
CA THR A 524 -28.33 -9.88 -0.83
C THR A 524 -27.14 -9.95 -1.78
N VAL A 525 -25.95 -10.25 -1.25
CA VAL A 525 -24.69 -10.15 -1.99
C VAL A 525 -24.12 -11.54 -2.26
N TYR A 526 -23.75 -12.28 -1.23
CA TYR A 526 -22.95 -13.51 -1.39
C TYR A 526 -23.71 -14.63 -2.10
N THR A 527 -25.04 -14.71 -1.92
CA THR A 527 -25.90 -15.68 -2.63
C THR A 527 -26.71 -15.04 -3.75
N HIS A 528 -26.33 -13.83 -4.22
CA HIS A 528 -27.05 -13.17 -5.30
C HIS A 528 -27.09 -14.08 -6.55
N PRO A 529 -28.26 -14.36 -7.17
CA PRO A 529 -28.38 -15.35 -8.25
C PRO A 529 -27.43 -15.12 -9.43
N LYS A 530 -27.21 -13.86 -9.81
CA LYS A 530 -26.25 -13.53 -10.89
C LYS A 530 -24.79 -13.68 -10.47
N VAL A 531 -24.45 -13.45 -9.20
CA VAL A 531 -23.10 -13.69 -8.68
C VAL A 531 -22.83 -15.19 -8.72
N LYS A 532 -23.76 -16.01 -8.19
CA LYS A 532 -23.66 -17.47 -8.23
C LYS A 532 -23.63 -18.06 -9.64
N ALA A 533 -24.39 -17.52 -10.58
CA ALA A 533 -24.30 -17.94 -11.98
C ALA A 533 -22.89 -17.73 -12.57
N ILE A 534 -22.26 -16.58 -12.27
CA ILE A 534 -20.90 -16.27 -12.74
C ILE A 534 -19.86 -17.15 -12.02
N GLU A 535 -20.00 -17.30 -10.71
CA GLU A 535 -19.15 -18.14 -9.85
C GLU A 535 -19.11 -19.57 -10.38
N LEU A 536 -20.29 -20.18 -10.60
CA LEU A 536 -20.40 -21.54 -11.14
C LEU A 536 -19.81 -21.67 -12.56
N MET A 537 -19.99 -20.67 -13.42
CA MET A 537 -19.38 -20.68 -14.76
C MET A 537 -17.86 -20.61 -14.72
N ILE A 538 -17.29 -19.81 -13.81
CA ILE A 538 -15.84 -19.71 -13.63
C ILE A 538 -15.30 -20.99 -13.00
N VAL A 539 -16.01 -21.58 -12.04
CA VAL A 539 -15.67 -22.90 -11.48
C VAL A 539 -15.67 -23.97 -12.57
N ASP A 540 -16.69 -24.03 -13.43
CA ASP A 540 -16.74 -24.99 -14.52
C ASP A 540 -15.59 -24.78 -15.53
N ALA A 541 -15.21 -23.51 -15.79
CA ALA A 541 -14.05 -23.19 -16.62
C ALA A 541 -12.75 -23.66 -15.96
N MET A 542 -12.56 -23.43 -14.67
CA MET A 542 -11.38 -23.88 -13.92
C MET A 542 -11.31 -25.40 -13.85
N VAL A 543 -12.43 -26.10 -13.62
CA VAL A 543 -12.48 -27.58 -13.64
C VAL A 543 -12.03 -28.12 -14.99
N LYS A 544 -12.52 -27.54 -16.10
CA LYS A 544 -12.11 -27.93 -17.45
C LYS A 544 -10.65 -27.62 -17.77
N ALA A 545 -10.11 -26.56 -17.16
CA ALA A 545 -8.70 -26.19 -17.33
C ALA A 545 -7.76 -26.97 -16.38
N ASN A 546 -8.29 -27.65 -15.36
CA ASN A 546 -7.50 -28.22 -14.27
C ASN A 546 -6.50 -29.26 -14.75
N ASP A 547 -6.92 -30.21 -15.57
CA ASP A 547 -6.07 -31.31 -16.03
C ASP A 547 -4.88 -30.82 -16.87
N TYR A 548 -5.05 -29.70 -17.56
CA TYR A 548 -4.01 -29.09 -18.41
C TYR A 548 -3.10 -28.13 -17.63
N LEU A 549 -3.68 -27.25 -16.80
CA LEU A 549 -2.93 -26.24 -16.05
C LEU A 549 -2.40 -26.74 -14.70
N GLY A 550 -2.86 -27.89 -14.22
CA GLY A 550 -2.49 -28.44 -12.91
C GLY A 550 -2.92 -27.55 -11.75
N ILE A 551 -4.09 -26.90 -11.84
CA ILE A 551 -4.55 -25.90 -10.85
C ILE A 551 -4.62 -26.51 -9.44
N SER A 552 -5.10 -27.74 -9.33
CA SER A 552 -5.20 -28.46 -8.05
C SER A 552 -3.93 -29.21 -7.64
N THR A 553 -2.89 -29.25 -8.47
CA THR A 553 -1.74 -30.16 -8.28
C THR A 553 -0.86 -29.75 -7.11
N ASN A 554 -0.56 -28.46 -7.00
CA ASN A 554 0.38 -27.93 -6.00
C ASN A 554 -0.31 -27.10 -4.91
N ILE A 555 -1.59 -27.38 -4.63
CA ILE A 555 -2.34 -26.60 -3.63
C ILE A 555 -1.86 -26.82 -2.20
N ASP A 556 -1.04 -27.86 -1.96
CA ASP A 556 -0.45 -28.19 -0.68
C ASP A 556 0.99 -27.70 -0.51
N ASP A 557 1.60 -27.20 -1.59
CA ASP A 557 2.97 -26.68 -1.63
C ASP A 557 2.95 -25.14 -1.67
N PRO A 558 3.27 -24.45 -0.56
CA PRO A 558 3.29 -23.00 -0.51
C PRO A 558 4.18 -22.35 -1.56
N ALA A 559 5.30 -22.99 -1.95
CA ALA A 559 6.27 -22.44 -2.90
C ALA A 559 5.70 -22.29 -4.32
N GLU A 560 4.71 -23.11 -4.66
CA GLU A 560 3.98 -23.03 -5.92
C GLU A 560 2.63 -22.35 -5.74
N TYR A 561 1.94 -22.58 -4.63
CA TYR A 561 0.59 -22.07 -4.37
C TYR A 561 0.51 -20.54 -4.38
N TRP A 562 1.52 -19.84 -3.87
CA TRP A 562 1.50 -18.37 -3.86
C TRP A 562 1.45 -17.76 -5.27
N LYS A 563 1.86 -18.49 -6.31
CA LYS A 563 1.80 -18.02 -7.70
C LYS A 563 0.39 -18.08 -8.29
N LEU A 564 -0.55 -18.71 -7.59
CA LEU A 564 -1.93 -18.91 -8.05
C LEU A 564 -2.82 -17.78 -7.53
N ASP A 565 -3.37 -16.97 -8.43
CA ASP A 565 -4.26 -15.85 -8.10
C ASP A 565 -5.39 -15.69 -9.15
N ASP A 566 -6.19 -14.60 -9.07
CA ASP A 566 -7.31 -14.38 -9.98
C ASP A 566 -6.88 -14.19 -11.45
N THR A 567 -5.58 -13.98 -11.71
CA THR A 567 -5.04 -13.88 -13.08
C THR A 567 -5.16 -15.20 -13.85
N ILE A 568 -5.41 -16.32 -13.18
CA ILE A 568 -5.71 -17.61 -13.80
C ILE A 568 -6.84 -17.52 -14.84
N LEU A 569 -7.82 -16.63 -14.62
CA LEU A 569 -8.89 -16.37 -15.58
C LEU A 569 -8.33 -15.78 -16.88
N LYS A 570 -7.38 -14.85 -16.76
CA LYS A 570 -6.72 -14.25 -17.93
C LYS A 570 -5.82 -15.26 -18.63
N THR A 571 -5.11 -16.10 -17.88
CA THR A 571 -4.28 -17.19 -18.41
C THR A 571 -5.10 -18.12 -19.30
N ILE A 572 -6.25 -18.61 -18.82
CA ILE A 572 -7.16 -19.46 -19.61
C ILE A 572 -7.71 -18.69 -20.83
N GLU A 573 -8.06 -17.40 -20.66
CA GLU A 573 -8.65 -16.57 -21.71
C GLU A 573 -7.69 -16.37 -22.92
N ILE A 574 -6.39 -16.21 -22.67
CA ILE A 574 -5.40 -15.91 -23.72
C ILE A 574 -4.64 -17.13 -24.22
N ALA A 575 -4.77 -18.29 -23.57
CA ALA A 575 -4.08 -19.50 -23.99
C ALA A 575 -4.42 -19.84 -25.46
N PRO A 576 -3.40 -20.19 -26.28
CA PRO A 576 -3.58 -20.62 -27.66
C PRO A 576 -4.04 -22.08 -27.79
N ASP A 577 -3.92 -22.85 -26.72
CA ASP A 577 -4.08 -24.31 -26.69
C ASP A 577 -5.53 -24.75 -26.90
N GLN A 578 -5.73 -25.78 -27.72
CA GLN A 578 -7.05 -26.30 -28.06
C GLN A 578 -7.70 -27.03 -26.87
N GLU A 579 -6.88 -27.56 -25.98
CA GLU A 579 -7.23 -28.23 -24.74
C GLU A 579 -8.01 -27.31 -23.78
N LEU A 580 -7.76 -25.99 -23.86
CA LEU A 580 -8.45 -24.97 -23.04
C LEU A 580 -9.66 -24.35 -23.74
N ALA A 581 -10.03 -24.82 -24.95
CA ALA A 581 -11.09 -24.19 -25.75
C ALA A 581 -12.45 -24.12 -25.02
N GLU A 582 -12.85 -25.19 -24.32
CA GLU A 582 -14.13 -25.19 -23.59
C GLU A 582 -14.11 -24.28 -22.36
N ALA A 583 -13.00 -24.25 -21.62
CA ALA A 583 -12.82 -23.34 -20.48
C ALA A 583 -12.85 -21.88 -20.95
N LYS A 584 -12.18 -21.60 -22.08
CA LYS A 584 -12.15 -20.29 -22.73
C LYS A 584 -13.53 -19.85 -23.21
N ASP A 585 -14.33 -20.75 -23.79
CA ASP A 585 -15.71 -20.42 -24.20
C ASP A 585 -16.56 -19.96 -23.01
N LEU A 586 -16.49 -20.67 -21.87
CA LEU A 586 -17.21 -20.30 -20.65
C LEU A 586 -16.82 -18.89 -20.17
N ILE A 587 -15.51 -18.58 -20.15
CA ILE A 587 -15.01 -17.26 -19.77
C ILE A 587 -15.51 -16.19 -20.75
N LEU A 588 -15.43 -16.43 -22.07
CA LEU A 588 -15.91 -15.49 -23.08
C LEU A 588 -17.42 -15.26 -22.98
N ARG A 589 -18.20 -16.29 -22.63
CA ARG A 589 -19.63 -16.16 -22.34
C ARG A 589 -19.87 -15.28 -21.13
N VAL A 590 -19.10 -15.42 -20.04
CA VAL A 590 -19.15 -14.50 -18.89
C VAL A 590 -18.86 -13.06 -19.34
N ARG A 591 -17.81 -12.83 -20.13
CA ARG A 591 -17.44 -11.50 -20.67
C ARG A 591 -18.56 -10.88 -21.52
N ARG A 592 -19.23 -11.69 -22.34
CA ARG A 592 -20.37 -11.28 -23.20
C ARG A 592 -21.71 -11.30 -22.47
N ARG A 593 -21.72 -11.55 -21.16
CA ARG A 593 -22.91 -11.64 -20.30
C ARG A 593 -23.91 -12.73 -20.71
N GLN A 594 -23.44 -13.78 -21.40
CA GLN A 594 -24.20 -14.99 -21.76
C GLN A 594 -24.19 -16.00 -20.60
N LEU A 595 -24.73 -15.56 -19.46
CA LEU A 595 -24.68 -16.27 -18.19
C LEU A 595 -25.64 -17.47 -18.12
N TYR A 596 -25.38 -18.39 -17.20
CA TYR A 596 -26.38 -19.38 -16.78
C TYR A 596 -27.66 -18.69 -16.32
N GLN A 597 -28.80 -19.27 -16.71
CA GLN A 597 -30.11 -18.74 -16.36
C GLN A 597 -30.53 -19.30 -15.00
N PHE A 598 -30.96 -18.40 -14.13
CA PHE A 598 -31.57 -18.78 -12.88
C PHE A 598 -32.97 -19.31 -13.16
N CYS A 599 -33.25 -20.54 -12.73
CA CYS A 599 -34.55 -21.18 -12.96
C CYS A 599 -35.51 -20.96 -11.79
N ASN A 600 -35.10 -21.31 -10.56
CA ASN A 600 -35.95 -21.22 -9.38
C ASN A 600 -35.10 -21.26 -8.09
N GLU A 601 -35.69 -20.84 -6.97
CA GLU A 601 -35.16 -20.97 -5.62
C GLU A 601 -36.25 -21.52 -4.70
N TYR A 602 -35.88 -22.42 -3.78
CA TYR A 602 -36.80 -22.95 -2.79
C TYR A 602 -36.11 -23.03 -1.42
N ALA A 603 -36.74 -22.46 -0.40
CA ALA A 603 -36.25 -22.51 0.96
C ALA A 603 -36.67 -23.85 1.62
N VAL A 604 -35.68 -24.69 1.92
CA VAL A 604 -35.91 -25.96 2.64
C VAL A 604 -35.71 -25.73 4.14
N PRO A 605 -36.72 -26.00 5.00
CA PRO A 605 -36.52 -25.98 6.45
C PRO A 605 -35.41 -26.94 6.85
N LYS A 606 -34.55 -26.54 7.79
CA LYS A 606 -33.36 -27.32 8.19
C LYS A 606 -33.67 -28.77 8.55
N GLU A 607 -34.79 -29.00 9.22
CA GLU A 607 -35.30 -30.33 9.62
C GLU A 607 -35.61 -31.26 8.44
N LYS A 608 -35.77 -30.72 7.23
CA LYS A 608 -36.13 -31.46 6.02
C LYS A 608 -34.98 -31.58 5.02
N ILE A 609 -33.80 -31.04 5.32
CA ILE A 609 -32.64 -31.05 4.41
C ILE A 609 -32.21 -32.48 4.07
N GLU A 610 -32.18 -33.39 5.04
CA GLU A 610 -31.76 -34.79 4.83
C GLU A 610 -32.73 -35.57 3.92
N HIS A 611 -33.96 -35.09 3.79
CA HIS A 611 -34.99 -35.68 2.93
C HIS A 611 -35.07 -35.00 1.55
N PHE A 612 -34.30 -33.92 1.34
CA PHE A 612 -34.30 -33.19 0.08
C PHE A 612 -33.16 -33.69 -0.81
N LYS A 613 -33.49 -34.41 -1.89
CA LYS A 613 -32.50 -34.84 -2.89
C LYS A 613 -32.00 -33.63 -3.67
N ALA A 614 -30.72 -33.62 -4.03
CA ALA A 614 -30.16 -32.63 -4.93
C ALA A 614 -30.91 -32.64 -6.26
N VAL A 615 -31.46 -31.49 -6.65
CA VAL A 615 -32.19 -31.32 -7.92
C VAL A 615 -31.17 -31.31 -9.05
N THR A 616 -31.24 -32.27 -9.97
CA THR A 616 -30.33 -32.34 -11.11
C THR A 616 -30.80 -31.43 -12.25
N ALA A 617 -29.89 -31.06 -13.16
CA ALA A 617 -30.27 -30.35 -14.39
C ALA A 617 -31.30 -31.14 -15.21
N GLN A 618 -31.21 -32.48 -15.18
CA GLN A 618 -32.19 -33.39 -15.78
C GLN A 618 -33.58 -33.21 -15.16
N ASP A 619 -33.68 -33.12 -13.83
CA ASP A 619 -34.96 -32.94 -13.12
C ASP A 619 -35.63 -31.62 -13.49
N ILE A 620 -34.86 -30.54 -13.62
CA ILE A 620 -35.35 -29.22 -14.03
C ILE A 620 -35.90 -29.29 -15.46
N VAL A 621 -35.12 -29.84 -16.41
CA VAL A 621 -35.52 -29.98 -17.82
C VAL A 621 -36.76 -30.89 -17.95
N CYS A 622 -36.81 -31.99 -17.20
CA CYS A 622 -37.95 -32.91 -17.18
C CYS A 622 -39.21 -32.25 -16.62
N SER A 623 -39.10 -31.44 -15.57
CA SER A 623 -40.25 -30.73 -14.97
C SER A 623 -40.84 -29.65 -15.89
N GLN A 624 -40.01 -29.00 -16.73
CA GLN A 624 -40.47 -28.00 -17.71
C GLN A 624 -41.16 -28.62 -18.94
N LYS A 625 -40.92 -29.89 -19.26
CA LYS A 625 -41.59 -30.57 -20.39
C LYS A 625 -43.02 -31.02 -20.07
N HIS A 626 -43.40 -31.14 -18.80
CA HIS A 626 -44.73 -31.61 -18.39
C HIS A 626 -45.81 -30.53 -18.37
N THR A 627 -45.48 -29.25 -18.55
CA THR A 627 -46.45 -28.14 -18.50
C THR A 627 -47.14 -27.85 -19.84
N SER A 628 -46.83 -28.59 -20.92
CA SER A 628 -47.45 -28.43 -22.25
C SER A 628 -48.54 -29.47 -22.59
N LEU A 629 -48.98 -30.28 -21.62
CA LEU A 629 -50.00 -31.32 -21.83
C LEU A 629 -51.14 -31.23 -20.81
N THR A 630 -51.88 -30.12 -20.78
CA THR A 630 -53.30 -30.11 -20.37
C THR A 630 -54.03 -29.00 -21.13
N GLY A 631 -54.67 -29.40 -22.23
CA GLY A 631 -55.39 -28.52 -23.14
C GLY A 631 -56.05 -29.34 -24.23
N SER A 632 -56.89 -30.29 -23.83
CA SER A 632 -57.87 -30.98 -24.67
C SER A 632 -59.23 -30.85 -24.02
#